data_AF-A0A2E6VTY6-F1
#
_entry.id   AF-A0A2E6VTY6-F1
#
_cell.length_a   1.000
_cell.length_b   1.000
_cell.length_c   1.000
_cell.angle_alpha   90.00
_cell.angle_beta   90.00
_cell.angle_gamma   90.00
#
_symmetry.space_group_name_H-M   'P 1'
#
loop_
_entity.id
_entity.type
_entity.pdbx_description
1 polymer ?
#
loop_
_entity_poly.entity_id
_entity_poly.type
_entity_poly.pdbx_seq_one_letter_code
_entity_poly.pdbx_strand_id
1 'polypeptide(L)'
;MSNDPPNLERLKKAREANDLEELEAACRALLAEGIDDITAHEVQYQLGLCLLWRKENLDEAITLFGQAAKHPSKDAIATAARTSLAICLWHNQQKAKAIFELRKMIPKGCPPSQFTATALDFLYMFLCDSQADPKSIQQTQALRLTHISHLHKETEDAQEKANWGLRLAVALSEVGDGPSKARAKSLCQEIMGQKPQIDATTVENAQTLLRSL
;
A
#
# COMPACT_ATOMS: atom_id res chain seq x y z
N MET A 1 15.80 28.44 18.67
CA MET A 1 15.47 28.23 17.25
C MET A 1 16.33 27.07 16.80
N SER A 2 15.73 25.93 16.45
CA SER A 2 16.49 24.82 15.87
C SER A 2 16.89 25.24 14.47
N ASN A 3 18.20 25.31 14.18
CA ASN A 3 18.68 25.52 12.81
C ASN A 3 18.64 24.16 12.13
N ASP A 4 17.57 23.91 11.36
CA ASP A 4 17.48 22.71 10.53
C ASP A 4 18.68 22.63 9.57
N PRO A 5 19.19 21.43 9.25
CA PRO A 5 20.25 21.27 8.25
C PRO A 5 19.86 21.94 6.92
N PRO A 6 20.79 22.61 6.20
CA PRO A 6 20.47 23.29 4.95
C PRO A 6 19.77 22.40 3.90
N ASN A 7 20.12 21.11 3.83
CA ASN A 7 19.48 20.18 2.90
C ASN A 7 18.08 19.73 3.35
N LEU A 8 17.74 19.82 4.64
CA LEU A 8 16.39 19.54 5.12
C LEU A 8 15.43 20.64 4.65
N GLU A 9 15.88 21.89 4.70
CA GLU A 9 15.12 23.02 4.16
C GLU A 9 14.98 22.94 2.63
N ARG A 10 16.04 22.53 1.92
CA ARG A 10 15.95 22.26 0.47
C ARG A 10 14.92 21.16 0.16
N LEU A 11 14.93 20.07 0.91
CA LEU A 11 13.96 18.99 0.75
C LEU A 11 12.52 19.48 0.94
N LYS A 12 12.26 20.29 1.98
CA LYS A 12 10.93 20.88 2.23
C LYS A 12 10.48 21.76 1.06
N LYS A 13 11.34 22.67 0.60
CA LYS A 13 11.06 23.55 -0.56
C LYS A 13 10.80 22.77 -1.84
N ALA A 14 11.58 21.72 -2.09
CA ALA A 14 11.38 20.86 -3.26
C ALA A 14 10.03 20.14 -3.22
N ARG A 15 9.61 19.65 -2.04
CA ARG A 15 8.28 19.04 -1.84
C ARG A 15 7.16 20.05 -2.10
N GLU A 16 7.27 21.26 -1.55
CA GLU A 16 6.26 22.33 -1.73
C GLU A 16 6.15 22.77 -3.19
N ALA A 17 7.27 22.88 -3.89
CA ALA A 17 7.33 23.24 -5.31
C ALA A 17 6.97 22.08 -6.25
N ASN A 18 6.79 20.86 -5.74
CA ASN A 18 6.71 19.62 -6.52
C ASN A 18 7.89 19.47 -7.51
N ASP A 19 9.07 19.97 -7.13
CA ASP A 19 10.30 19.84 -7.90
C ASP A 19 10.94 18.49 -7.58
N LEU A 20 10.59 17.49 -8.38
CA LEU A 20 11.02 16.12 -8.16
C LEU A 20 12.53 15.94 -8.35
N GLU A 21 13.18 16.78 -9.17
CA GLU A 21 14.64 16.70 -9.40
C GLU A 21 15.40 17.25 -8.20
N GLU A 22 15.01 18.43 -7.71
CA GLU A 22 15.59 18.99 -6.48
C GLU A 22 15.27 18.12 -5.26
N LEU A 23 14.10 17.47 -5.21
CA LEU A 23 13.74 16.54 -4.14
C LEU A 23 14.71 15.34 -4.12
N GLU A 24 14.99 14.75 -5.28
CA GLU A 24 15.99 13.67 -5.38
C GLU A 24 17.37 14.15 -4.92
N ALA A 25 17.82 15.29 -5.41
CA ALA A 25 19.12 15.86 -5.07
C ALA A 25 19.25 16.17 -3.56
N ALA A 26 18.22 16.76 -2.96
CA ALA A 26 18.17 17.07 -1.53
C ALA A 26 18.16 15.79 -0.67
N CYS A 27 17.41 14.76 -1.06
CA CYS A 27 17.41 13.47 -0.38
C CYS A 27 18.81 12.82 -0.39
N ARG A 28 19.48 12.81 -1.54
CA ARG A 28 20.85 12.26 -1.66
C ARG A 28 21.84 13.04 -0.80
N ALA A 29 21.75 14.37 -0.80
CA ALA A 29 22.61 15.22 0.01
C ALA A 29 22.42 14.97 1.51
N LEU A 30 21.17 14.88 1.99
CA LEU A 30 20.86 14.56 3.38
C LEU A 30 21.42 13.20 3.83
N LEU A 31 21.26 12.17 3.01
CA LEU A 31 21.79 10.84 3.35
C LEU A 31 23.33 10.83 3.40
N ALA A 32 24.00 11.64 2.57
CA ALA A 32 25.44 11.79 2.59
C ALA A 32 25.97 12.55 3.83
N GLU A 33 25.15 13.41 4.43
CA GLU A 33 25.50 14.16 5.65
C GLU A 33 25.42 13.31 6.93
N GLY A 34 24.83 12.11 6.87
CA GLY A 34 24.69 11.24 8.04
C GLY A 34 23.64 11.75 9.04
N ILE A 35 22.44 12.06 8.54
CA ILE A 35 21.28 12.43 9.35
C ILE A 35 20.87 11.34 10.35
N ASP A 36 20.10 11.72 11.37
CA ASP A 36 19.61 10.79 12.40
C ASP A 36 18.71 9.69 11.80
N ASP A 37 18.59 8.56 12.50
CA ASP A 37 17.90 7.35 12.02
C ASP A 37 16.39 7.58 11.71
N ILE A 38 15.73 8.49 12.45
CA ILE A 38 14.32 8.80 12.23
C ILE A 38 14.17 9.61 10.94
N THR A 39 14.97 10.65 10.74
CA THR A 39 14.91 11.41 9.49
C THR A 39 15.40 10.55 8.31
N ALA A 40 16.38 9.67 8.52
CA ALA A 40 16.99 8.85 7.48
C ALA A 40 15.99 7.91 6.80
N HIS A 41 15.12 7.22 7.56
CA HIS A 41 14.20 6.25 6.95
C HIS A 41 13.11 6.93 6.11
N GLU A 42 12.63 8.13 6.49
CA GLU A 42 11.73 8.92 5.64
C GLU A 42 12.41 9.34 4.34
N VAL A 43 13.63 9.86 4.43
CA VAL A 43 14.41 10.28 3.27
C VAL A 43 14.73 9.11 2.34
N GLN A 44 15.09 7.94 2.90
CA GLN A 44 15.29 6.70 2.14
C GLN A 44 14.02 6.27 1.42
N TYR A 45 12.88 6.27 2.11
CA TYR A 45 11.60 5.91 1.50
C TYR A 45 11.25 6.83 0.32
N GLN A 46 11.40 8.14 0.49
CA GLN A 46 11.11 9.12 -0.56
C GLN A 46 12.05 9.01 -1.75
N LEU A 47 13.36 8.88 -1.51
CA LEU A 47 14.32 8.66 -2.58
C LEU A 47 14.02 7.35 -3.34
N GLY A 48 13.64 6.30 -2.62
CA GLY A 48 13.20 5.03 -3.21
C GLY A 48 12.00 5.20 -4.14
N LEU A 49 11.00 6.01 -3.75
CA LEU A 49 9.86 6.32 -4.61
C LEU A 49 10.27 7.09 -5.88
N CYS A 50 11.17 8.08 -5.77
CA CYS A 50 11.68 8.80 -6.94
C CYS A 50 12.40 7.87 -7.92
N LEU A 51 13.23 6.96 -7.41
CA LEU A 51 13.97 6.01 -8.22
C LEU A 51 13.08 5.00 -8.90
N LEU A 52 12.06 4.51 -8.20
CA LEU A 52 11.08 3.57 -8.76
C LEU A 52 10.28 4.20 -9.90
N TRP A 53 9.67 5.37 -9.67
CA TRP A 53 8.67 5.92 -10.59
C TRP A 53 9.24 6.79 -11.70
N ARG A 54 10.40 7.44 -11.49
CA ARG A 54 10.97 8.38 -12.49
C ARG A 54 12.19 7.84 -13.21
N LYS A 55 13.02 7.07 -12.52
CA LYS A 55 14.29 6.58 -13.05
C LYS A 55 14.24 5.11 -13.43
N GLU A 56 13.16 4.42 -13.07
CA GLU A 56 12.99 2.97 -13.24
C GLU A 56 14.20 2.18 -12.67
N ASN A 57 14.90 2.75 -11.68
CA ASN A 57 16.08 2.16 -11.07
C ASN A 57 15.65 1.24 -9.93
N LEU A 58 15.20 0.05 -10.30
CA LEU A 58 14.61 -0.92 -9.38
C LEU A 58 15.58 -1.40 -8.29
N ASP A 59 16.85 -1.62 -8.64
CA ASP A 59 17.85 -2.16 -7.70
C ASP A 59 18.19 -1.17 -6.58
N GLU A 60 18.35 0.11 -6.92
CA GLU A 60 18.59 1.16 -5.91
C GLU A 60 17.34 1.37 -5.05
N ALA A 61 16.14 1.36 -5.66
CA ALA A 61 14.88 1.46 -4.93
C ALA A 61 14.70 0.31 -3.93
N ILE A 62 15.00 -0.94 -4.30
CA ILE A 62 14.99 -2.10 -3.40
C ILE A 62 15.91 -1.87 -2.20
N THR A 63 17.11 -1.35 -2.44
CA THR A 63 18.09 -1.10 -1.37
C THR A 63 17.55 -0.06 -0.37
N LEU A 64 17.01 1.05 -0.88
CA LEU A 64 16.49 2.14 -0.05
C LEU A 64 15.23 1.73 0.71
N PHE A 65 14.27 1.05 0.07
CA PHE A 65 13.10 0.52 0.78
C PHE A 65 13.49 -0.53 1.82
N GLY A 66 14.50 -1.35 1.54
CA GLY A 66 15.06 -2.30 2.48
C GLY A 66 15.69 -1.65 3.71
N GLN A 67 16.30 -0.47 3.56
CA GLN A 67 16.82 0.32 4.68
C GLN A 67 15.67 0.96 5.47
N ALA A 68 14.74 1.65 4.80
CA ALA A 68 13.62 2.31 5.44
C ALA A 68 12.70 1.32 6.19
N ALA A 69 12.52 0.11 5.66
CA ALA A 69 11.73 -0.95 6.29
C ALA A 69 12.41 -1.60 7.51
N LYS A 70 13.66 -1.27 7.87
CA LYS A 70 14.29 -1.82 9.10
C LYS A 70 13.81 -1.12 10.37
N HIS A 71 13.29 0.09 10.24
CA HIS A 71 12.76 0.84 11.37
C HIS A 71 11.55 0.10 11.99
N PRO A 72 11.27 0.27 13.31
CA PRO A 72 10.19 -0.45 13.98
C PRO A 72 8.85 -0.38 13.24
N SER A 73 8.17 -1.51 13.12
CA SER A 73 6.94 -1.67 12.32
C SER A 73 5.73 -0.88 12.81
N LYS A 74 5.84 -0.15 13.91
CA LYS A 74 4.79 0.78 14.37
C LYS A 74 4.83 2.10 13.60
N ASP A 75 5.94 2.37 12.91
CA ASP A 75 6.09 3.52 12.05
C ASP A 75 5.36 3.31 10.71
N ALA A 76 4.56 4.30 10.30
CA ALA A 76 3.77 4.26 9.07
C ALA A 76 4.65 4.20 7.81
N ILE A 77 5.77 4.92 7.81
CA ILE A 77 6.73 4.96 6.69
C ILE A 77 7.44 3.62 6.59
N ALA A 78 7.91 3.05 7.69
CA ALA A 78 8.54 1.73 7.69
C ALA A 78 7.61 0.65 7.13
N THR A 79 6.32 0.77 7.44
CA THR A 79 5.25 -0.12 6.99
C THR A 79 4.98 0.06 5.49
N ALA A 80 4.89 1.29 5.00
CA ALA A 80 4.73 1.61 3.58
C ALA A 80 5.96 1.20 2.74
N ALA A 81 7.16 1.41 3.29
CA ALA A 81 8.42 0.98 2.68
C ALA A 81 8.48 -0.53 2.52
N ARG A 82 7.98 -1.31 3.50
CA ARG A 82 7.97 -2.78 3.41
C ARG A 82 7.03 -3.30 2.30
N THR A 83 5.86 -2.70 2.13
CA THR A 83 4.99 -3.01 0.98
C THR A 83 5.67 -2.67 -0.34
N SER A 84 6.27 -1.48 -0.43
CA SER A 84 6.97 -1.02 -1.64
C SER A 84 8.16 -1.93 -1.99
N LEU A 85 8.93 -2.33 -0.98
CA LEU A 85 10.00 -3.31 -1.10
C LEU A 85 9.48 -4.64 -1.65
N ALA A 86 8.36 -5.16 -1.14
CA ALA A 86 7.80 -6.42 -1.61
C ALA A 86 7.39 -6.35 -3.09
N ILE A 87 6.76 -5.24 -3.51
CA ILE A 87 6.41 -5.00 -4.92
C ILE A 87 7.67 -4.98 -5.79
N CYS A 88 8.71 -4.24 -5.38
CA CYS A 88 9.94 -4.15 -6.15
C CYS A 88 10.65 -5.51 -6.25
N LEU A 89 10.73 -6.26 -5.14
CA LEU A 89 11.28 -7.62 -5.11
C LEU A 89 10.51 -8.56 -6.04
N TRP A 90 9.18 -8.43 -6.08
CA TRP A 90 8.34 -9.23 -6.96
C TRP A 90 8.65 -8.97 -8.44
N HIS A 91 8.72 -7.70 -8.85
CA HIS A 91 9.09 -7.32 -10.22
C HIS A 91 10.51 -7.75 -10.58
N ASN A 92 11.44 -7.72 -9.62
CA ASN A 92 12.81 -8.23 -9.78
C ASN A 92 12.92 -9.77 -9.68
N GLN A 93 11.82 -10.50 -9.86
CA GLN A 93 11.74 -11.97 -9.84
C GLN A 93 12.17 -12.63 -8.51
N GLN A 94 12.34 -11.86 -7.43
CA GLN A 94 12.66 -12.36 -6.09
C GLN A 94 11.38 -12.73 -5.32
N LYS A 95 10.51 -13.55 -5.94
CA LYS A 95 9.13 -13.84 -5.49
C LYS A 95 9.04 -14.31 -4.03
N ALA A 96 9.92 -15.23 -3.61
CA ALA A 96 9.93 -15.75 -2.25
C ALA A 96 10.24 -14.66 -1.20
N LYS A 97 11.15 -13.73 -1.51
CA LYS A 97 11.49 -12.61 -0.61
C LYS A 97 10.34 -11.61 -0.55
N ALA A 98 9.68 -11.32 -1.66
CA ALA A 98 8.51 -10.45 -1.70
C ALA A 98 7.39 -10.96 -0.77
N ILE A 99 7.04 -12.25 -0.88
CA ILE A 99 6.04 -12.89 -0.01
C ILE A 99 6.47 -12.84 1.46
N PHE A 100 7.76 -13.06 1.74
CA PHE A 100 8.31 -12.99 3.10
C PHE A 100 8.16 -11.61 3.72
N GLU A 101 8.48 -10.54 2.97
CA GLU A 101 8.33 -9.17 3.47
C GLU A 101 6.86 -8.81 3.77
N LEU A 102 5.91 -9.23 2.93
CA LEU A 102 4.48 -9.02 3.21
C LEU A 102 4.00 -9.80 4.44
N ARG A 103 4.45 -11.04 4.62
CA ARG A 103 4.09 -11.84 5.80
C ARG A 103 4.57 -11.22 7.12
N LYS A 104 5.71 -10.51 7.13
CA LYS A 104 6.16 -9.78 8.32
C LYS A 104 5.18 -8.68 8.76
N MET A 105 4.39 -8.14 7.84
CA MET A 105 3.39 -7.12 8.15
C MET A 105 2.12 -7.72 8.77
N ILE A 106 1.95 -9.04 8.68
CA ILE A 106 0.78 -9.78 9.12
C ILE A 106 1.16 -10.80 10.20
N PRO A 107 1.71 -10.38 11.36
CA PRO A 107 1.91 -11.29 12.48
C PRO A 107 0.56 -11.84 12.95
N LYS A 108 0.57 -13.02 13.58
CA LYS A 108 -0.65 -13.65 14.09
C LYS A 108 -1.39 -12.70 15.03
N GLY A 109 -2.64 -12.39 14.71
CA GLY A 109 -3.48 -11.50 15.51
C GLY A 109 -3.21 -10.00 15.28
N CYS A 110 -2.55 -9.61 14.19
CA CYS A 110 -2.40 -8.20 13.85
C CYS A 110 -3.78 -7.53 13.70
N PRO A 111 -3.98 -6.31 14.25
CA PRO A 111 -5.24 -5.61 14.09
C PRO A 111 -5.45 -5.17 12.63
N PRO A 112 -6.70 -5.07 12.17
CA PRO A 112 -7.02 -4.43 10.91
C PRO A 112 -6.50 -2.99 10.87
N SER A 113 -5.83 -2.63 9.77
CA SER A 113 -5.38 -1.28 9.46
C SER A 113 -5.27 -1.13 7.94
N GLN A 114 -5.22 0.11 7.45
CA GLN A 114 -5.02 0.36 6.02
C GLN A 114 -3.77 -0.35 5.48
N PHE A 115 -2.70 -0.38 6.27
CA PHE A 115 -1.45 -1.03 5.90
C PHE A 115 -1.57 -2.56 5.84
N THR A 116 -2.19 -3.20 6.84
CA THR A 116 -2.33 -4.66 6.84
C THR A 116 -3.31 -5.13 5.76
N ALA A 117 -4.39 -4.39 5.52
CA ALA A 117 -5.31 -4.67 4.40
C ALA A 117 -4.61 -4.58 3.04
N THR A 118 -3.78 -3.55 2.84
CA THR A 118 -3.02 -3.38 1.60
C THR A 118 -1.95 -4.45 1.42
N ALA A 119 -1.23 -4.83 2.48
CA ALA A 119 -0.29 -5.94 2.42
C ALA A 119 -0.98 -7.27 2.10
N LEU A 120 -2.20 -7.50 2.60
CA LEU A 120 -3.02 -8.67 2.30
C LEU A 120 -3.52 -8.71 0.85
N ASP A 121 -3.86 -7.57 0.24
CA ASP A 121 -4.19 -7.49 -1.19
C ASP A 121 -3.01 -8.01 -2.05
N PHE A 122 -1.81 -7.44 -1.83
CA PHE A 122 -0.61 -7.86 -2.56
C PHE A 122 -0.22 -9.31 -2.26
N LEU A 123 -0.33 -9.74 -1.00
CA LEU A 123 0.02 -11.10 -0.61
C LEU A 123 -0.91 -12.11 -1.29
N TYR A 124 -2.22 -11.84 -1.32
CA TYR A 124 -3.17 -12.69 -2.03
C TYR A 124 -2.83 -12.77 -3.52
N MET A 125 -2.63 -11.63 -4.18
CA MET A 125 -2.26 -11.56 -5.59
C MET A 125 -0.96 -12.35 -5.88
N PHE A 126 0.08 -12.19 -5.06
CA PHE A 126 1.35 -12.90 -5.21
C PHE A 126 1.22 -14.40 -4.98
N LEU A 127 0.42 -14.84 -4.01
CA LEU A 127 0.18 -16.27 -3.77
C LEU A 127 -0.59 -16.91 -4.93
N CYS A 128 -1.57 -16.20 -5.51
CA CYS A 128 -2.29 -16.66 -6.69
C CYS A 128 -1.38 -16.77 -7.92
N ASP A 129 -0.59 -15.74 -8.24
CA ASP A 129 0.32 -15.75 -9.40
C ASP A 129 1.41 -16.83 -9.27
N SER A 130 1.94 -17.04 -8.06
CA SER A 130 2.94 -18.08 -7.80
C SER A 130 2.36 -19.49 -7.68
N GLN A 131 1.04 -19.66 -7.83
CA GLN A 131 0.34 -20.93 -7.64
C GLN A 131 0.70 -21.59 -6.30
N ALA A 132 0.73 -20.79 -5.23
CA ALA A 132 0.98 -21.27 -3.89
C ALA A 132 -0.07 -22.29 -3.45
N ASP A 133 0.17 -22.97 -2.33
CA ASP A 133 -0.76 -23.98 -1.84
C ASP A 133 -2.17 -23.37 -1.62
N PRO A 134 -3.26 -24.06 -2.03
CA PRO A 134 -4.61 -23.52 -1.94
C PRO A 134 -5.03 -23.11 -0.52
N LYS A 135 -4.48 -23.80 0.49
CA LYS A 135 -4.77 -23.50 1.89
C LYS A 135 -4.18 -22.13 2.29
N SER A 136 -2.95 -21.81 1.92
CA SER A 136 -2.36 -20.48 2.13
C SER A 136 -3.17 -19.39 1.43
N ILE A 137 -3.58 -19.62 0.17
CA ILE A 137 -4.40 -18.66 -0.59
C ILE A 137 -5.73 -18.40 0.14
N GLN A 138 -6.44 -19.47 0.55
CA GLN A 138 -7.70 -19.36 1.27
C GLN A 138 -7.55 -18.66 2.63
N GLN A 139 -6.49 -18.97 3.38
CA GLN A 139 -6.22 -18.32 4.68
C GLN A 139 -5.91 -16.83 4.52
N THR A 140 -5.09 -16.47 3.53
CA THR A 140 -4.83 -15.06 3.21
C THR A 140 -6.10 -14.35 2.77
N GLN A 141 -6.94 -14.97 1.94
CA GLN A 141 -8.20 -14.37 1.49
C GLN A 141 -9.20 -14.15 2.64
N ALA A 142 -9.34 -15.12 3.54
CA ALA A 142 -10.21 -15.00 4.70
C ALA A 142 -9.76 -13.86 5.64
N LEU A 143 -8.45 -13.73 5.87
CA LEU A 143 -7.89 -12.66 6.69
C LEU A 143 -8.04 -11.29 6.00
N ARG A 144 -7.81 -11.24 4.69
CA ARG A 144 -8.03 -10.05 3.85
C ARG A 144 -9.47 -9.54 3.94
N LEU A 145 -10.46 -10.43 3.76
CA LEU A 145 -11.88 -10.08 3.90
C LEU A 145 -12.19 -9.53 5.30
N THR A 146 -11.63 -10.14 6.34
CA THR A 146 -11.79 -9.69 7.73
C THR A 146 -11.28 -8.27 7.92
N HIS A 147 -10.07 -7.96 7.43
CA HIS A 147 -9.45 -6.65 7.58
C HIS A 147 -10.20 -5.58 6.78
N ILE A 148 -10.51 -5.84 5.51
CA ILE A 148 -11.22 -4.89 4.65
C ILE A 148 -12.65 -4.65 5.16
N SER A 149 -13.35 -5.70 5.61
CA SER A 149 -14.70 -5.55 6.18
C SER A 149 -14.71 -4.72 7.46
N HIS A 150 -13.67 -4.84 8.30
CA HIS A 150 -13.53 -4.01 9.49
C HIS A 150 -13.35 -2.53 9.11
N LEU A 151 -12.40 -2.23 8.21
CA LEU A 151 -12.14 -0.86 7.75
C LEU A 151 -13.39 -0.24 7.12
N HIS A 152 -14.07 -0.95 6.21
CA HIS A 152 -15.32 -0.48 5.62
C HIS A 152 -16.40 -0.15 6.67
N LYS A 153 -16.47 -0.90 7.78
CA LYS A 153 -17.46 -0.67 8.83
C LYS A 153 -17.12 0.55 9.67
N GLU A 154 -15.87 0.67 10.11
CA GLU A 154 -15.41 1.68 11.07
C GLU A 154 -15.10 3.03 10.42
N THR A 155 -14.87 3.09 9.11
CA THR A 155 -14.67 4.36 8.40
C THR A 155 -15.97 5.19 8.35
N GLU A 156 -15.87 6.43 8.83
CA GLU A 156 -16.96 7.41 8.82
C GLU A 156 -16.98 8.27 7.56
N ASP A 157 -15.81 8.66 7.05
CA ASP A 157 -15.70 9.45 5.82
C ASP A 157 -16.34 8.70 4.63
N ALA A 158 -17.28 9.35 3.95
CA ALA A 158 -18.08 8.72 2.91
C ALA A 158 -17.21 8.22 1.74
N GLN A 159 -16.23 9.03 1.33
CA GLN A 159 -15.34 8.71 0.21
C GLN A 159 -14.45 7.51 0.56
N GLU A 160 -13.79 7.56 1.71
CA GLU A 160 -12.93 6.47 2.16
C GLU A 160 -13.74 5.19 2.41
N LYS A 161 -14.93 5.29 3.01
CA LYS A 161 -15.84 4.15 3.22
C LYS A 161 -16.26 3.49 1.91
N ALA A 162 -16.57 4.28 0.89
CA ALA A 162 -16.89 3.78 -0.45
C ALA A 162 -15.69 3.08 -1.10
N ASN A 163 -14.47 3.61 -0.94
CA ASN A 163 -13.25 2.97 -1.42
C ASN A 163 -12.98 1.62 -0.73
N TRP A 164 -13.19 1.53 0.59
CA TRP A 164 -13.14 0.25 1.31
C TRP A 164 -14.25 -0.71 0.87
N GLY A 165 -15.46 -0.21 0.62
CA GLY A 165 -16.58 -1.00 0.11
C GLY A 165 -16.30 -1.59 -1.27
N LEU A 166 -15.66 -0.82 -2.15
CA LEU A 166 -15.26 -1.29 -3.48
C LEU A 166 -14.19 -2.39 -3.38
N ARG A 167 -13.16 -2.19 -2.54
CA ARG A 167 -12.14 -3.22 -2.27
C ARG A 167 -12.76 -4.50 -1.69
N LEU A 168 -13.75 -4.36 -0.80
CA LEU A 168 -14.49 -5.49 -0.23
C LEU A 168 -15.29 -6.23 -1.31
N ALA A 169 -15.96 -5.51 -2.21
CA ALA A 169 -16.70 -6.11 -3.31
C ALA A 169 -15.78 -6.90 -4.26
N VAL A 170 -14.59 -6.39 -4.56
CA VAL A 170 -13.57 -7.14 -5.33
C VAL A 170 -13.14 -8.39 -4.59
N ALA A 171 -12.77 -8.29 -3.31
CA ALA A 171 -12.34 -9.45 -2.53
C ALA A 171 -13.45 -10.52 -2.41
N LEU A 172 -14.71 -10.11 -2.27
CA LEU A 172 -15.85 -11.03 -2.24
C LEU A 172 -16.10 -11.71 -3.59
N SER A 173 -15.88 -11.02 -4.71
CA SER A 173 -16.08 -11.61 -6.04
C SER A 173 -15.06 -12.70 -6.36
N GLU A 174 -13.83 -12.55 -5.87
CA GLU A 174 -12.74 -13.52 -6.01
C GLU A 174 -12.96 -14.81 -5.21
N VAL A 175 -13.79 -14.79 -4.15
CA VAL A 175 -14.21 -16.02 -3.45
C VAL A 175 -15.07 -16.90 -4.36
N GLY A 176 -15.90 -16.28 -5.21
CA GLY A 176 -16.62 -16.96 -6.27
C GLY A 176 -17.94 -17.64 -5.86
N ASP A 177 -18.24 -17.78 -4.57
CA ASP A 177 -19.50 -18.36 -4.10
C ASP A 177 -20.71 -17.43 -4.30
N GLY A 178 -21.91 -18.01 -4.38
CA GLY A 178 -23.16 -17.28 -4.63
C GLY A 178 -23.43 -16.17 -3.59
N PRO A 179 -23.36 -16.47 -2.27
CA PRO A 179 -23.54 -15.46 -1.23
C PRO A 179 -22.56 -14.28 -1.31
N SER A 180 -21.27 -14.54 -1.53
CA SER A 180 -20.23 -13.52 -1.63
C SER A 180 -20.44 -12.65 -2.87
N LYS A 181 -20.78 -13.24 -4.02
CA LYS A 181 -21.14 -12.48 -5.23
C LYS A 181 -22.37 -11.61 -5.01
N ALA A 182 -23.42 -12.12 -4.36
CA ALA A 182 -24.60 -11.33 -4.04
C ALA A 182 -24.25 -10.14 -3.13
N ARG A 183 -23.40 -10.34 -2.12
CA ARG A 183 -22.92 -9.26 -1.25
C ARG A 183 -22.07 -8.24 -2.01
N ALA A 184 -21.20 -8.68 -2.92
CA ALA A 184 -20.41 -7.80 -3.78
C ALA A 184 -21.30 -6.91 -4.66
N LYS A 185 -22.37 -7.47 -5.25
CA LYS A 185 -23.37 -6.70 -6.02
C LYS A 185 -24.07 -5.64 -5.16
N SER A 186 -24.50 -6.01 -3.95
CA SER A 186 -25.11 -5.10 -2.98
C SER A 186 -24.19 -3.91 -2.68
N LEU A 187 -22.92 -4.18 -2.37
CA LEU A 187 -21.94 -3.13 -2.08
C LEU A 187 -21.74 -2.18 -3.28
N CYS A 188 -21.67 -2.70 -4.50
CA CYS A 188 -21.55 -1.84 -5.70
C CYS A 188 -22.78 -0.93 -5.85
N GLN A 189 -23.99 -1.45 -5.63
CA GLN A 189 -25.22 -0.67 -5.69
C GLN A 189 -25.30 0.38 -4.57
N GLU A 190 -24.90 0.02 -3.35
CA GLU A 190 -24.79 0.93 -2.20
C GLU A 190 -23.86 2.10 -2.52
N ILE A 191 -22.67 1.83 -3.08
CA ILE A 191 -21.70 2.86 -3.49
C ILE A 191 -22.28 3.77 -4.58
N MET A 192 -22.89 3.20 -5.62
CA MET A 192 -23.49 3.98 -6.71
C MET A 192 -24.60 4.91 -6.22
N GLY A 193 -25.30 4.55 -5.14
CA GLY A 193 -26.35 5.35 -4.51
C GLY A 193 -25.85 6.54 -3.67
N GLN A 194 -24.55 6.62 -3.37
CA GLN A 194 -23.98 7.69 -2.52
C GLN A 194 -23.68 8.99 -3.27
N LYS A 195 -24.00 9.11 -4.56
CA LYS A 195 -23.83 10.37 -5.29
C LYS A 195 -24.66 11.49 -4.64
N PRO A 196 -24.13 12.73 -4.49
CA PRO A 196 -22.82 13.22 -4.95
C PRO A 196 -21.72 13.20 -3.86
N GLN A 197 -21.88 12.43 -2.78
CA GLN A 197 -20.99 12.45 -1.62
C GLN A 197 -19.61 11.83 -1.89
N ILE A 198 -19.48 11.10 -2.99
CA ILE A 198 -18.26 10.41 -3.39
C ILE A 198 -17.88 10.79 -4.83
N ASP A 199 -16.59 10.63 -5.16
CA ASP A 199 -16.06 11.01 -6.46
C ASP A 199 -16.58 10.11 -7.60
N ALA A 200 -16.53 10.64 -8.83
CA ALA A 200 -17.05 9.96 -10.01
C ALA A 200 -16.27 8.67 -10.35
N THR A 201 -14.98 8.61 -10.00
CA THR A 201 -14.10 7.47 -10.29
C THR A 201 -14.49 6.26 -9.46
N THR A 202 -14.77 6.44 -8.17
CA THR A 202 -15.25 5.37 -7.28
C THR A 202 -16.57 4.79 -7.79
N VAL A 203 -17.50 5.64 -8.27
CA VAL A 203 -18.76 5.17 -8.84
C VAL A 203 -18.53 4.41 -10.16
N GLU A 204 -17.71 4.93 -11.06
CA GLU A 204 -17.40 4.27 -12.33
C GLU A 204 -16.77 2.89 -12.11
N ASN A 205 -15.85 2.78 -11.15
CA ASN A 205 -15.25 1.51 -10.76
C ASN A 205 -16.29 0.53 -10.19
N ALA A 206 -17.21 0.99 -9.33
CA ALA A 206 -18.29 0.16 -8.82
C ALA A 206 -19.24 -0.31 -9.92
N GLN A 207 -19.56 0.56 -10.89
CA GLN A 207 -20.38 0.20 -12.05
C GLN A 207 -19.67 -0.82 -12.95
N THR A 208 -18.37 -0.66 -13.17
CA THR A 208 -17.55 -1.58 -13.97
C THR A 208 -17.49 -2.96 -13.32
N LEU A 209 -17.24 -3.01 -12.01
CA LEU A 209 -17.26 -4.26 -11.25
C LEU A 209 -18.65 -4.90 -11.29
N LEU A 210 -19.73 -4.15 -11.07
CA LEU A 210 -21.08 -4.70 -11.08
C LEU A 210 -21.44 -5.40 -12.40
N ARG A 211 -20.94 -4.91 -13.55
CA ARG A 211 -21.15 -5.54 -14.86
C ARG A 211 -20.40 -6.86 -15.04
N SER A 212 -19.33 -7.11 -14.29
CA SER A 212 -18.55 -8.35 -14.38
C SER A 212 -18.99 -9.43 -13.38
N LEU A 213 -19.85 -9.10 -12.41
CA LEU A 213 -20.39 -10.01 -11.39
C LEU A 213 -21.64 -10.78 -11.84
#